data_AF-A0A9E2CKE9-F1
#
_entry.id   AF-A0A9E2CKE9-F1
#
_cell.length_a   1.000
_cell.length_b   1.000
_cell.length_c   1.000
_cell.angle_alpha   90.00
_cell.angle_beta   90.00
_cell.angle_gamma   90.00
#
_symmetry.space_group_name_H-M   'P 1'
#
loop_
_entity.id
_entity.type
_entity.pdbx_description
1 polymer ?
#
loop_
_entity_poly.entity_id
_entity_poly.type
_entity_poly.pdbx_seq_one_letter_code
_entity_poly.pdbx_strand_id
1 'polypeptide(L)'
;MKQGNLPKKRSKLAIVAGVVVVTAAVGTVALTRTGGSGTTSGAQPTYTVRQGPMTISVVESGTIKSLEQVSLKVEVEGQTTLIYLVPEGTRVKKEDLLVELDGSRLQDDLIQQQISVDNAEATFIRAREDLAVAKNQAESDISKAELDYQFSQEDVKQYVEGEHPQEVREAESNITLAKEELERAAEKLKWSERLYEEKYISQTELEADRLTHKRAQLNYELAVASLQLLQDYTSKRKMAELESNVDQAKMALERVKLQANADIVQAEADLKAKETELRWLRSKFQKTEGQIAKTKILAPRDGLVVYATSVQGGGRHRQEPLEEG
;
A
#
# COMPACT_ATOMS: atom_id res chain seq x y z
N MET A 1 17.70 -65.93 -77.48
CA MET A 1 17.89 -66.98 -78.50
C MET A 1 16.93 -66.67 -79.65
N LYS A 2 17.48 -66.13 -80.73
CA LYS A 2 17.65 -66.80 -82.05
C LYS A 2 16.34 -66.75 -82.85
N GLN A 3 16.21 -65.79 -83.77
CA GLN A 3 16.73 -65.86 -85.15
C GLN A 3 16.10 -67.04 -85.91
N GLY A 4 15.29 -66.77 -86.91
CA GLY A 4 15.77 -66.75 -88.30
C GLY A 4 15.17 -67.99 -89.01
N ASN A 5 15.13 -68.13 -90.32
CA ASN A 5 15.62 -67.34 -91.43
C ASN A 5 14.98 -67.97 -92.70
N LEU A 6 14.91 -67.16 -93.76
CA LEU A 6 14.85 -67.47 -95.20
C LEU A 6 15.43 -68.85 -95.63
N PRO A 7 15.02 -69.43 -96.78
CA PRO A 7 15.48 -68.97 -98.13
C PRO A 7 14.45 -69.07 -99.28
N LYS A 8 14.36 -68.08 -100.18
CA LYS A 8 15.10 -67.96 -101.46
C LYS A 8 15.04 -69.22 -102.35
N LYS A 9 14.43 -69.15 -103.55
CA LYS A 9 15.13 -68.90 -104.84
C LYS A 9 14.18 -68.88 -106.05
N ARG A 10 14.33 -67.79 -106.80
CA ARG A 10 13.91 -67.48 -108.18
C ARG A 10 14.25 -68.59 -109.19
N SER A 11 13.44 -68.73 -110.24
CA SER A 11 13.91 -68.50 -111.63
C SER A 11 12.83 -68.62 -112.72
N LYS A 12 12.68 -67.52 -113.48
CA LYS A 12 12.59 -67.50 -114.95
C LYS A 12 11.37 -68.13 -115.67
N LEU A 13 10.16 -67.88 -115.18
CA LEU A 13 8.91 -68.05 -115.98
C LEU A 13 8.10 -66.74 -116.12
N ALA A 14 8.66 -65.62 -115.64
CA ALA A 14 7.99 -64.34 -115.44
C ALA A 14 8.08 -63.33 -116.60
N ILE A 15 8.47 -63.73 -117.81
CA ILE A 15 8.69 -62.76 -118.91
C ILE A 15 7.76 -63.01 -120.12
N VAL A 16 7.12 -64.17 -120.23
CA VAL A 16 6.21 -64.47 -121.36
C VAL A 16 4.72 -64.33 -120.99
N ALA A 17 4.37 -64.37 -119.70
CA ALA A 17 3.00 -64.14 -119.21
C ALA A 17 2.60 -62.65 -119.09
N GLY A 18 3.54 -61.72 -119.29
CA GLY A 18 3.33 -60.28 -119.10
C GLY A 18 2.86 -59.48 -120.31
N VAL A 19 2.84 -60.06 -121.52
CA VAL A 19 2.60 -59.30 -122.76
C VAL A 19 1.26 -59.64 -123.45
N VAL A 20 0.55 -60.70 -123.02
CA VAL A 20 -0.62 -61.23 -123.76
C VAL A 20 -2.01 -60.88 -123.17
N VAL A 21 -2.14 -60.30 -121.97
CA VAL A 21 -3.47 -59.89 -121.43
C VAL A 21 -3.56 -58.41 -121.05
N VAL A 22 -2.47 -57.65 -121.22
CA VAL A 22 -2.49 -56.18 -121.28
C VAL A 22 -3.40 -55.67 -122.42
N THR A 23 -3.77 -56.53 -123.38
CA THR A 23 -4.76 -56.27 -124.44
C THR A 23 -6.23 -56.44 -123.99
N ALA A 24 -6.52 -57.12 -122.88
CA ALA A 24 -7.86 -57.18 -122.30
C ALA A 24 -8.20 -55.94 -121.44
N ALA A 25 -7.19 -55.11 -121.10
CA ALA A 25 -7.35 -53.87 -120.34
C ALA A 25 -7.70 -52.64 -121.20
N VAL A 26 -7.64 -52.75 -122.54
CA VAL A 26 -7.88 -51.60 -123.44
C VAL A 26 -9.34 -51.54 -123.94
N GLY A 27 -10.13 -52.61 -123.77
CA GLY A 27 -11.53 -52.67 -124.24
C GLY A 27 -12.60 -52.11 -123.30
N THR A 28 -12.34 -51.96 -122.00
CA THR A 28 -13.37 -51.56 -121.01
C THR A 28 -13.22 -50.15 -120.45
N VAL A 29 -12.20 -49.40 -120.91
CA VAL A 29 -11.95 -47.99 -120.53
C VAL A 29 -12.80 -46.99 -121.35
N ALA A 30 -13.66 -47.47 -122.26
CA ALA A 30 -14.38 -46.61 -123.21
C ALA A 30 -15.84 -46.26 -122.86
N LEU A 31 -16.40 -46.64 -121.69
CA LEU A 31 -17.84 -46.42 -121.41
C LEU A 31 -18.22 -45.72 -120.10
N THR A 32 -17.29 -45.08 -119.37
CA THR A 32 -17.64 -44.35 -118.12
C THR A 32 -17.10 -42.92 -118.05
N ARG A 33 -17.17 -42.18 -119.17
CA ARG A 33 -16.90 -40.74 -119.20
C ARG A 33 -17.92 -39.94 -120.02
N THR A 34 -18.88 -39.35 -119.32
CA THR A 34 -19.62 -38.12 -119.67
C THR A 34 -19.91 -37.42 -118.34
N GLY A 35 -19.03 -36.52 -117.86
CA GLY A 35 -19.09 -35.06 -118.06
C GLY A 35 -19.76 -34.43 -116.82
N GLY A 36 -19.24 -33.46 -116.06
CA GLY A 36 -18.13 -32.54 -116.16
C GLY A 36 -18.58 -31.24 -115.46
N SER A 37 -17.85 -30.75 -114.44
CA SER A 37 -17.66 -29.34 -114.00
C SER A 37 -17.67 -29.11 -112.47
N GLY A 38 -16.66 -28.37 -111.97
CA GLY A 38 -16.84 -27.39 -110.88
C GLY A 38 -16.40 -27.71 -109.43
N THR A 39 -15.10 -27.54 -109.12
CA THR A 39 -14.51 -26.72 -108.03
C THR A 39 -15.05 -26.71 -106.56
N THR A 40 -14.09 -26.90 -105.61
CA THR A 40 -13.90 -26.38 -104.22
C THR A 40 -14.36 -27.12 -102.93
N SER A 41 -13.36 -27.23 -102.03
CA SER A 41 -13.36 -27.00 -100.56
C SER A 41 -13.50 -28.15 -99.56
N GLY A 42 -12.36 -28.50 -98.93
CA GLY A 42 -12.20 -28.49 -97.47
C GLY A 42 -12.57 -29.76 -96.68
N ALA A 43 -11.72 -30.79 -96.69
CA ALA A 43 -11.80 -31.89 -95.73
C ALA A 43 -11.28 -31.44 -94.34
N GLN A 44 -12.17 -31.30 -93.36
CA GLN A 44 -11.78 -31.18 -91.95
C GLN A 44 -11.74 -32.57 -91.28
N PRO A 45 -10.74 -32.84 -90.41
CA PRO A 45 -10.65 -34.10 -89.68
C PRO A 45 -11.78 -34.21 -88.64
N THR A 46 -12.51 -35.32 -88.64
CA THR A 46 -13.57 -35.64 -87.66
C THR A 46 -13.16 -36.84 -86.79
N TYR A 47 -13.50 -36.79 -85.49
CA TYR A 47 -13.14 -37.79 -84.46
C TYR A 47 -14.39 -38.42 -83.83
N THR A 48 -14.33 -39.69 -83.43
CA THR A 48 -15.44 -40.42 -82.80
C THR A 48 -15.58 -40.08 -81.31
N VAL A 49 -16.75 -39.60 -80.89
CA VAL A 49 -17.05 -39.17 -79.50
C VAL A 49 -17.54 -40.35 -78.65
N ARG A 50 -17.08 -40.47 -77.40
CA ARG A 50 -17.60 -41.43 -76.40
C ARG A 50 -18.32 -40.68 -75.27
N GLN A 51 -19.55 -41.08 -74.91
CA GLN A 51 -20.24 -40.57 -73.74
C GLN A 51 -19.69 -41.24 -72.46
N GLY A 52 -19.19 -40.42 -71.55
CA GLY A 52 -18.84 -40.76 -70.17
C GLY A 52 -19.15 -39.56 -69.28
N PRO A 53 -19.25 -39.71 -67.95
CA PRO A 53 -19.54 -38.59 -67.06
C PRO A 53 -18.48 -37.49 -67.24
N MET A 54 -18.89 -36.34 -67.79
CA MET A 54 -18.03 -35.17 -67.92
C MET A 54 -18.00 -34.46 -66.57
N THR A 55 -16.96 -34.70 -65.79
CA THR A 55 -16.73 -33.95 -64.55
C THR A 55 -16.27 -32.53 -64.93
N ILE A 56 -17.19 -31.57 -64.88
CA ILE A 56 -16.87 -30.15 -65.00
C ILE A 56 -16.20 -29.74 -63.69
N SER A 57 -14.87 -29.79 -63.63
CA SER A 57 -14.10 -29.27 -62.49
C SER A 57 -13.83 -27.79 -62.71
N VAL A 58 -14.53 -26.92 -61.98
CA VAL A 58 -14.17 -25.51 -61.85
C VAL A 58 -13.18 -25.42 -60.69
N VAL A 59 -11.94 -25.00 -60.97
CA VAL A 59 -10.94 -24.75 -59.93
C VAL A 59 -11.20 -23.35 -59.38
N GLU A 60 -11.98 -23.26 -58.31
CA GLU A 60 -12.11 -22.03 -57.54
C GLU A 60 -10.99 -21.96 -56.50
N SER A 61 -10.17 -20.93 -56.56
CA SER A 61 -9.20 -20.63 -55.51
C SER A 61 -9.93 -19.94 -54.35
N GLY A 62 -10.22 -20.69 -53.28
CA GLY A 62 -10.75 -20.15 -52.03
C GLY A 62 -9.70 -20.19 -50.91
N THR A 63 -9.75 -19.22 -50.00
CA THR A 63 -8.91 -19.22 -48.79
C THR A 63 -9.67 -19.89 -47.64
N ILE A 64 -9.07 -20.90 -47.00
CA ILE A 64 -9.61 -21.50 -45.78
C ILE A 64 -9.39 -20.52 -44.63
N LYS A 65 -10.45 -20.18 -43.89
CA LYS A 65 -10.38 -19.39 -42.65
C LYS A 65 -10.95 -20.20 -41.50
N SER A 66 -10.32 -20.09 -40.32
CA SER A 66 -10.79 -20.74 -39.10
C SER A 66 -12.17 -20.22 -38.70
N LEU A 67 -13.10 -21.12 -38.36
CA LEU A 67 -14.44 -20.76 -37.90
C LEU A 67 -14.41 -20.07 -36.53
N GLU A 68 -13.54 -20.54 -35.64
CA GLU A 68 -13.32 -19.94 -34.32
C GLU A 68 -11.83 -19.65 -34.11
N GLN A 69 -11.48 -18.39 -33.91
CA GLN A 69 -10.12 -17.95 -33.61
C GLN A 69 -10.12 -17.20 -32.28
N VAL A 70 -9.16 -17.50 -31.41
CA VAL A 70 -8.87 -16.71 -30.21
C VAL A 70 -7.56 -15.99 -30.47
N SER A 71 -7.59 -14.66 -30.46
CA SER A 71 -6.38 -13.84 -30.57
C SER A 71 -5.81 -13.58 -29.19
N LEU A 72 -4.58 -14.04 -28.98
CA LEU A 72 -3.83 -13.76 -27.77
C LEU A 72 -3.03 -12.48 -27.99
N LYS A 73 -3.16 -11.55 -27.06
CA LYS A 73 -2.41 -10.28 -27.06
C LYS A 73 -1.49 -10.28 -25.86
N VAL A 74 -0.33 -9.64 -26.00
CA VAL A 74 0.57 -9.40 -24.88
C VAL A 74 -0.12 -8.43 -23.92
N GLU A 75 -0.33 -8.87 -22.68
CA GLU A 75 -0.93 -8.07 -21.61
C GLU A 75 0.11 -7.45 -20.66
N VAL A 76 1.39 -7.69 -20.93
CA VAL A 76 2.50 -7.15 -20.15
C VAL A 76 2.70 -5.68 -20.49
N GLU A 77 2.80 -4.84 -19.46
CA GLU A 77 3.07 -3.41 -19.62
C GLU A 77 4.54 -3.16 -19.99
N GLY A 78 4.79 -2.46 -21.11
CA GLY A 78 6.13 -2.06 -21.54
C GLY A 78 6.61 -2.72 -22.83
N GLN A 79 7.90 -2.58 -23.13
CA GLN A 79 8.56 -3.28 -24.24
C GLN A 79 9.28 -4.50 -23.65
N THR A 80 8.83 -5.69 -24.02
CA THR A 80 9.45 -6.96 -23.63
C THR A 80 9.96 -7.69 -24.86
N THR A 81 11.09 -8.35 -24.67
CA THR A 81 11.74 -9.20 -25.67
C THR A 81 11.10 -10.58 -25.65
N LEU A 82 10.96 -11.21 -26.81
CA LEU A 82 10.38 -12.54 -26.90
C LEU A 82 11.51 -13.58 -26.79
N ILE A 83 11.46 -14.42 -25.75
CA ILE A 83 12.46 -15.47 -25.51
C ILE A 83 12.09 -16.75 -26.24
N TYR A 84 10.81 -17.11 -26.23
CA TYR A 84 10.32 -18.37 -26.79
C TYR A 84 8.99 -18.16 -27.49
N LEU A 85 8.88 -18.70 -28.72
CA LEU A 85 7.63 -18.73 -29.48
C LEU A 85 7.42 -20.14 -30.05
N VAL A 86 6.27 -20.73 -29.78
CA VAL A 86 5.90 -22.03 -30.36
C VAL A 86 5.84 -21.92 -31.89
N PRO A 87 6.53 -22.82 -32.63
CA PRO A 87 6.51 -22.82 -34.09
C PRO A 87 5.11 -22.84 -34.68
N GLU A 88 4.89 -22.07 -35.72
CA GLU A 88 3.64 -22.03 -36.46
C GLU A 88 3.24 -23.42 -37.00
N GLY A 89 1.96 -23.76 -36.92
CA GLY A 89 1.43 -25.06 -37.34
C GLY A 89 1.57 -26.17 -36.28
N THR A 90 2.07 -25.86 -35.09
CA THR A 90 2.11 -26.81 -33.96
C THR A 90 0.71 -26.98 -33.36
N ARG A 91 0.34 -28.23 -33.06
CA ARG A 91 -0.90 -28.55 -32.32
C ARG A 91 -0.61 -28.50 -30.82
N VAL A 92 -1.32 -27.62 -30.12
CA VAL A 92 -1.16 -27.38 -28.69
C VAL A 92 -2.41 -27.84 -27.93
N LYS A 93 -2.22 -28.23 -26.68
CA LYS A 93 -3.28 -28.51 -25.71
C LYS A 93 -3.48 -27.30 -24.80
N LYS A 94 -4.62 -27.26 -24.12
CA LYS A 94 -4.89 -26.28 -23.07
C LYS A 94 -3.78 -26.31 -22.02
N GLU A 95 -3.33 -25.12 -21.60
CA GLU A 95 -2.20 -24.85 -20.70
C GLU A 95 -0.80 -25.08 -21.28
N ASP A 96 -0.66 -25.43 -22.57
CA ASP A 96 0.67 -25.46 -23.20
C ASP A 96 1.24 -24.03 -23.34
N LEU A 97 2.53 -23.88 -23.07
CA LEU A 97 3.25 -22.60 -23.20
C LEU A 97 3.35 -22.20 -24.67
N LEU A 98 2.81 -21.03 -25.01
CA LEU A 98 2.79 -20.49 -26.38
C LEU A 98 3.87 -19.44 -26.59
N VAL A 99 4.01 -18.53 -25.62
CA VAL A 99 4.95 -17.41 -25.67
C VAL A 99 5.57 -17.23 -24.30
N GLU A 100 6.89 -17.10 -24.25
CA GLU A 100 7.61 -16.63 -23.08
C GLU A 100 8.30 -15.31 -23.39
N LEU A 101 7.98 -14.30 -22.59
CA LEU A 101 8.57 -12.97 -22.66
C LEU A 101 9.69 -12.82 -21.63
N ASP A 102 10.71 -12.02 -21.93
CA ASP A 102 11.79 -11.71 -20.99
C ASP A 102 11.26 -10.95 -19.78
N GLY A 103 11.15 -11.68 -18.67
CA GLY A 103 10.73 -11.17 -17.38
C GLY A 103 11.88 -10.75 -16.47
N SER A 104 13.14 -10.81 -16.90
CA SER A 104 14.31 -10.58 -16.03
C SER A 104 14.25 -9.22 -15.34
N ARG A 105 13.86 -8.17 -16.08
CA ARG A 105 13.66 -6.82 -15.53
C ARG A 105 12.54 -6.76 -14.49
N LEU A 106 11.44 -7.47 -14.73
CA LEU A 106 10.32 -7.52 -13.79
C LEU A 106 10.68 -8.31 -12.53
N GLN A 107 11.51 -9.34 -12.64
CA GLN A 107 12.03 -10.10 -11.51
C GLN A 107 12.98 -9.24 -10.65
N ASP A 108 13.89 -8.50 -11.27
CA ASP A 108 14.74 -7.55 -10.56
C ASP A 108 13.90 -6.48 -9.84
N ASP A 109 12.90 -5.91 -10.53
CA ASP A 109 11.97 -4.96 -9.95
C ASP A 109 11.17 -5.56 -8.79
N LEU A 110 10.75 -6.83 -8.89
CA LEU A 110 10.05 -7.54 -7.81
C LEU A 110 10.92 -7.66 -6.56
N ILE A 111 12.20 -8.04 -6.72
CA ILE A 111 13.15 -8.13 -5.61
C ILE A 111 13.35 -6.75 -4.97
N GLN A 112 13.53 -5.69 -5.76
CA GLN A 112 13.68 -4.33 -5.24
C GLN A 112 12.41 -3.83 -4.53
N GLN A 113 11.24 -4.18 -5.07
CA GLN A 113 9.95 -3.85 -4.44
C GLN A 113 9.73 -4.64 -3.14
N GLN A 114 10.15 -5.90 -3.07
CA GLN A 114 10.11 -6.69 -1.85
C GLN A 114 10.95 -6.02 -0.74
N ILE A 115 12.20 -5.65 -1.05
CA ILE A 115 13.06 -4.92 -0.11
C ILE A 115 12.39 -3.62 0.34
N SER A 116 11.74 -2.90 -0.57
CA SER A 116 11.02 -1.68 -0.25
C SER A 116 9.81 -1.94 0.68
N VAL A 117 9.05 -3.01 0.45
CA VAL A 117 7.94 -3.43 1.32
C VAL A 117 8.45 -3.82 2.69
N ASP A 118 9.53 -4.60 2.79
CA ASP A 118 10.11 -5.04 4.06
C ASP A 118 10.60 -3.85 4.88
N ASN A 119 11.26 -2.88 4.24
CA ASN A 119 11.68 -1.63 4.88
C ASN A 119 10.46 -0.78 5.33
N ALA A 120 9.43 -0.68 4.50
CA ALA A 120 8.21 0.04 4.85
C ALA A 120 7.45 -0.64 6.00
N GLU A 121 7.47 -1.97 6.06
CA GLU A 121 6.88 -2.74 7.16
C GLU A 121 7.65 -2.51 8.46
N ALA A 122 8.99 -2.54 8.42
CA ALA A 122 9.81 -2.21 9.58
C ALA A 122 9.56 -0.78 10.09
N THR A 123 9.40 0.21 9.19
CA THR A 123 9.09 1.59 9.57
C THR A 123 7.67 1.76 10.12
N PHE A 124 6.68 1.03 9.57
CA PHE A 124 5.33 0.99 10.11
C PHE A 124 5.30 0.38 11.53
N ILE A 125 6.01 -0.73 11.74
CA ILE A 125 6.14 -1.36 13.07
C ILE A 125 6.77 -0.36 14.05
N ARG A 126 7.87 0.30 13.66
CA ARG A 126 8.51 1.32 14.50
C ARG A 126 7.53 2.45 14.86
N ALA A 127 6.84 3.02 13.87
CA ALA A 127 5.86 4.08 14.12
C ALA A 127 4.72 3.64 15.06
N ARG A 128 4.34 2.36 15.01
CA ARG A 128 3.33 1.79 15.91
C ARG A 128 3.85 1.69 17.34
N GLU A 129 5.09 1.23 17.52
CA GLU A 129 5.73 1.19 18.84
C GLU A 129 5.96 2.60 19.38
N ASP A 130 6.38 3.55 18.54
CA ASP A 130 6.56 4.95 18.91
C ASP A 130 5.23 5.57 19.40
N LEU A 131 4.10 5.26 18.75
CA LEU A 131 2.78 5.65 19.23
C LEU A 131 2.44 5.05 20.61
N ALA A 132 2.77 3.77 20.82
CA ALA A 132 2.55 3.13 22.13
C ALA A 132 3.42 3.75 23.23
N VAL A 133 4.68 4.07 22.92
CA VAL A 133 5.58 4.79 23.81
C VAL A 133 5.04 6.18 24.12
N ALA A 134 4.60 6.93 23.11
CA ALA A 134 4.00 8.26 23.29
C ALA A 134 2.77 8.21 24.20
N LYS A 135 1.89 7.21 24.04
CA LYS A 135 0.71 7.02 24.91
C LYS A 135 1.08 6.71 26.35
N ASN A 136 2.02 5.79 26.57
CA ASN A 136 2.47 5.43 27.92
C ASN A 136 3.19 6.59 28.63
N GLN A 137 3.99 7.35 27.87
CA GLN A 137 4.70 8.52 28.39
C GLN A 137 3.70 9.64 28.74
N ALA A 138 2.73 9.91 27.85
CA ALA A 138 1.64 10.83 28.08
C ALA A 138 0.85 10.50 29.35
N GLU A 139 0.46 9.23 29.53
CA GLU A 139 -0.24 8.78 30.73
C GLU A 139 0.61 8.99 31.99
N SER A 140 1.89 8.64 31.94
CA SER A 140 2.82 8.82 33.06
C SER A 140 2.98 10.29 33.44
N ASP A 141 3.10 11.18 32.47
CA ASP A 141 3.32 12.60 32.71
C ASP A 141 2.04 13.31 33.17
N ILE A 142 0.88 12.94 32.62
CA ILE A 142 -0.42 13.41 33.11
C ILE A 142 -0.64 12.95 34.55
N SER A 143 -0.36 11.67 34.86
CA SER A 143 -0.52 11.12 36.21
C SER A 143 0.36 11.84 37.23
N LYS A 144 1.63 12.14 36.90
CA LYS A 144 2.50 12.93 37.77
C LYS A 144 1.93 14.33 38.02
N ALA A 145 1.52 15.04 36.97
CA ALA A 145 0.96 16.38 37.11
C ALA A 145 -0.37 16.39 37.88
N GLU A 146 -1.15 15.31 37.78
CA GLU A 146 -2.39 15.15 38.54
C GLU A 146 -2.13 14.89 40.02
N LEU A 147 -1.10 14.09 40.35
CA LEU A 147 -0.64 13.92 41.73
C LEU A 147 -0.13 15.24 42.33
N ASP A 148 0.66 16.01 41.59
CA ASP A 148 1.15 17.31 42.06
C ASP A 148 -0.02 18.28 42.35
N TYR A 149 -1.05 18.27 41.50
CA TYR A 149 -2.27 19.03 41.71
C TYR A 149 -3.04 18.56 42.96
N GLN A 150 -3.17 17.25 43.16
CA GLN A 150 -3.81 16.68 44.34
C GLN A 150 -3.04 17.02 45.63
N PHE A 151 -1.72 16.93 45.62
CA PHE A 151 -0.89 17.32 46.79
C PHE A 151 -1.07 18.79 47.12
N SER A 152 -1.10 19.67 46.11
CA SER A 152 -1.35 21.09 46.32
C SER A 152 -2.73 21.35 46.95
N GLN A 153 -3.75 20.58 46.57
CA GLN A 153 -5.09 20.67 47.19
C GLN A 153 -5.08 20.16 48.64
N GLU A 154 -4.39 19.06 48.90
CA GLU A 154 -4.30 18.51 50.25
C GLU A 154 -3.51 19.44 51.17
N ASP A 155 -2.50 20.15 50.67
CA ASP A 155 -1.77 21.16 51.45
C ASP A 155 -2.69 22.30 51.92
N VAL A 156 -3.60 22.78 51.05
CA VAL A 156 -4.64 23.76 51.44
C VAL A 156 -5.52 23.19 52.55
N LYS A 157 -5.97 21.94 52.37
CA LYS A 157 -6.86 21.29 53.34
C LYS A 157 -6.17 21.04 54.68
N GLN A 158 -4.94 20.55 54.68
CA GLN A 158 -4.11 20.35 55.87
C GLN A 158 -3.93 21.66 56.62
N TYR A 159 -3.69 22.76 55.91
CA TYR A 159 -3.56 24.06 56.55
C TYR A 159 -4.87 24.54 57.18
N VAL A 160 -6.00 24.42 56.46
CA VAL A 160 -7.31 24.87 56.95
C VAL A 160 -7.84 24.01 58.11
N GLU A 161 -7.72 22.69 58.03
CA GLU A 161 -8.29 21.76 58.99
C GLU A 161 -7.35 21.45 60.16
N GLY A 162 -6.03 21.52 59.95
CA GLY A 162 -5.02 21.13 60.91
C GLY A 162 -4.21 22.30 61.47
N GLU A 163 -3.36 22.89 60.63
CA GLU A 163 -2.33 23.84 61.08
C GLU A 163 -2.94 25.14 61.60
N HIS A 164 -3.85 25.76 60.85
CA HIS A 164 -4.43 27.05 61.21
C HIS A 164 -5.20 27.02 62.55
N PRO A 165 -6.12 26.07 62.80
CA PRO A 165 -6.77 25.94 64.11
C PRO A 165 -5.79 25.68 65.26
N GLN A 166 -4.70 24.96 65.00
CA GLN A 166 -3.67 24.69 65.99
C GLN A 166 -2.87 25.94 66.34
N GLU A 167 -2.45 26.72 65.35
CA GLU A 167 -1.75 28.01 65.54
C GLU A 167 -2.62 29.02 66.31
N VAL A 168 -3.91 29.12 65.96
CA VAL A 168 -4.86 29.98 66.67
C VAL A 168 -5.01 29.54 68.12
N ARG A 169 -5.17 28.24 68.37
CA ARG A 169 -5.30 27.69 69.73
C ARG A 169 -4.04 27.95 70.58
N GLU A 170 -2.86 27.83 69.98
CA GLU A 170 -1.60 28.14 70.67
C GLU A 170 -1.51 29.62 71.04
N ALA A 171 -1.86 30.52 70.11
CA ALA A 171 -1.90 31.96 70.37
C ALA A 171 -2.94 32.34 71.44
N GLU A 172 -4.13 31.74 71.41
CA GLU A 172 -5.16 31.92 72.44
C GLU A 172 -4.70 31.42 73.83
N SER A 173 -4.01 30.30 73.87
CA SER A 173 -3.40 29.77 75.11
C SER A 173 -2.37 30.75 75.68
N ASN A 174 -1.51 31.32 74.83
CA ASN A 174 -0.51 32.30 75.24
C ASN A 174 -1.15 33.60 75.76
N ILE A 175 -2.22 34.07 75.11
CA ILE A 175 -3.01 35.21 75.60
C ILE A 175 -3.60 34.89 76.97
N THR A 176 -4.18 33.69 77.15
CA THR A 176 -4.76 33.26 78.43
C THR A 176 -3.70 33.28 79.53
N LEU A 177 -2.53 32.67 79.29
CA LEU A 177 -1.44 32.67 80.27
C LEU A 177 -0.93 34.07 80.61
N ALA A 178 -0.76 34.94 79.60
CA ALA A 178 -0.33 36.32 79.80
C ALA A 178 -1.38 37.16 80.54
N LYS A 179 -2.66 36.88 80.31
CA LYS A 179 -3.78 37.54 81.00
C LYS A 179 -3.83 37.16 82.47
N GLU A 180 -3.72 35.86 82.79
CA GLU A 180 -3.67 35.38 84.18
C GLU A 180 -2.49 36.00 84.93
N GLU A 181 -1.31 36.09 84.29
CA GLU A 181 -0.14 36.75 84.89
C GLU A 181 -0.34 38.25 85.12
N LEU A 182 -0.98 38.94 84.18
CA LEU A 182 -1.36 40.34 84.32
C LEU A 182 -2.32 40.54 85.49
N GLU A 183 -3.36 39.71 85.61
CA GLU A 183 -4.32 39.75 86.72
C GLU A 183 -3.63 39.53 88.07
N ARG A 184 -2.77 38.51 88.18
CA ARG A 184 -1.97 38.27 89.39
C ARG A 184 -1.09 39.46 89.75
N ALA A 185 -0.36 40.02 88.78
CA ALA A 185 0.52 41.16 89.01
C ALA A 185 -0.26 42.44 89.38
N ALA A 186 -1.46 42.63 88.81
CA ALA A 186 -2.36 43.74 89.12
C ALA A 186 -2.91 43.64 90.55
N GLU A 187 -3.36 42.45 90.96
CA GLU A 187 -3.81 42.23 92.34
C GLU A 187 -2.70 42.45 93.35
N LYS A 188 -1.49 41.94 93.06
CA LYS A 188 -0.32 42.15 93.92
C LYS A 188 0.01 43.63 94.06
N LEU A 189 0.07 44.38 92.95
CA LEU A 189 0.31 45.83 92.97
C LEU A 189 -0.73 46.56 93.84
N LYS A 190 -2.01 46.21 93.70
CA LYS A 190 -3.10 46.80 94.51
C LYS A 190 -2.92 46.56 96.01
N TRP A 191 -2.43 45.39 96.41
CA TRP A 191 -2.10 45.11 97.82
C TRP A 191 -0.84 45.86 98.27
N SER A 192 0.19 45.92 97.44
CA SER A 192 1.42 46.67 97.73
C SER A 192 1.15 48.17 97.89
N GLU A 193 0.28 48.77 97.07
CA GLU A 193 -0.14 50.16 97.21
C GLU A 193 -0.78 50.44 98.58
N ARG A 194 -1.70 49.58 99.03
CA ARG A 194 -2.32 49.70 100.38
C ARG A 194 -1.31 49.55 101.51
N LEU A 195 -0.43 48.55 101.42
CA LEU A 195 0.59 48.30 102.45
C LEU A 195 1.61 49.44 102.52
N TYR A 196 1.89 50.12 101.40
CA TYR A 196 2.75 51.29 101.37
C TYR A 196 2.09 52.50 102.04
N GLU A 197 0.80 52.74 101.80
CA GLU A 197 0.01 53.77 102.49
C GLU A 197 0.00 53.56 104.01
N GLU A 198 -0.10 52.31 104.45
CA GLU A 198 -0.01 51.92 105.85
C GLU A 198 1.44 51.86 106.39
N LYS A 199 2.45 52.16 105.56
CA LYS A 199 3.90 52.18 105.88
C LYS A 199 4.53 50.83 106.23
N TYR A 200 3.98 49.72 105.75
CA TYR A 200 4.52 48.37 105.96
C TYR A 200 5.57 47.93 104.93
N ILE A 201 5.64 48.57 103.75
CA ILE A 201 6.61 48.25 102.69
C ILE A 201 7.42 49.49 102.26
N SER A 202 8.57 49.26 101.63
CA SER A 202 9.44 50.32 101.11
C SER A 202 9.01 50.82 99.71
N GLN A 203 9.43 52.04 99.35
CA GLN A 203 9.17 52.59 98.01
C GLN A 203 9.79 51.72 96.91
N THR A 204 10.98 51.16 97.14
CA THR A 204 11.66 50.29 96.17
C THR A 204 10.88 49.01 95.89
N GLU A 205 10.23 48.43 96.90
CA GLU A 205 9.37 47.25 96.74
C GLU A 205 8.11 47.58 95.94
N LEU A 206 7.45 48.71 96.24
CA LEU A 206 6.29 49.17 95.47
C LEU A 206 6.65 49.41 94.00
N GLU A 207 7.78 50.06 93.73
CA GLU A 207 8.25 50.31 92.37
C GLU A 207 8.58 49.03 91.62
N ALA A 208 9.14 48.01 92.29
CA ALA A 208 9.40 46.71 91.71
C ALA A 208 8.12 45.97 91.31
N ASP A 209 7.09 45.98 92.16
CA ASP A 209 5.78 45.40 91.84
C ASP A 209 5.07 46.16 90.71
N ARG A 210 5.19 47.50 90.69
CA ARG A 210 4.67 48.34 89.60
C ARG A 210 5.33 48.01 88.26
N LEU A 211 6.65 47.83 88.26
CA LEU A 211 7.38 47.40 87.07
C LEU A 211 6.95 46.01 86.61
N THR A 212 6.68 45.09 87.56
CA THR A 212 6.22 43.74 87.27
C THR A 212 4.84 43.75 86.61
N HIS A 213 3.89 44.51 87.14
CA HIS A 213 2.58 44.72 86.52
C HIS A 213 2.71 45.28 85.10
N LYS A 214 3.54 46.32 84.91
CA LYS A 214 3.76 46.93 83.60
C LYS A 214 4.37 45.96 82.58
N ARG A 215 5.31 45.11 83.01
CA ARG A 215 5.87 44.04 82.16
C ARG A 215 4.81 43.02 81.77
N ALA A 216 4.00 42.56 82.72
CA ALA A 216 2.90 41.63 82.45
C ALA A 216 1.87 42.23 81.49
N GLN A 217 1.57 43.52 81.62
CA GLN A 217 0.67 44.23 80.71
C GLN A 217 1.22 44.26 79.29
N LEU A 218 2.48 44.65 79.12
CA LEU A 218 3.13 44.65 77.80
C LEU A 218 3.17 43.25 77.18
N ASN A 219 3.41 42.20 77.98
CA ASN A 219 3.39 40.82 77.50
C ASN A 219 2.00 40.39 77.02
N TYR A 220 0.95 40.76 77.75
CA TYR A 220 -0.43 40.51 77.32
C TYR A 220 -0.77 41.26 76.03
N GLU A 221 -0.42 42.55 75.93
CA GLU A 221 -0.60 43.35 74.71
C GLU A 221 0.14 42.75 73.51
N LEU A 222 1.38 42.28 73.72
CA LEU A 222 2.16 41.58 72.70
C LEU A 222 1.49 40.27 72.26
N ALA A 223 0.97 39.48 73.21
CA ALA A 223 0.26 38.24 72.89
C ALA A 223 -1.00 38.50 72.06
N VAL A 224 -1.79 39.52 72.41
CA VAL A 224 -2.97 39.93 71.63
C VAL A 224 -2.59 40.43 70.25
N ALA A 225 -1.58 41.29 70.14
CA ALA A 225 -1.08 41.79 68.87
C ALA A 225 -0.56 40.65 67.98
N SER A 226 0.06 39.62 68.56
CA SER A 226 0.54 38.44 67.82
C SER A 226 -0.60 37.64 67.20
N LEU A 227 -1.72 37.45 67.91
CA LEU A 227 -2.92 36.80 67.37
C LEU A 227 -3.55 37.62 66.24
N GLN A 228 -3.64 38.94 66.40
CA GLN A 228 -4.14 39.82 65.35
C GLN A 228 -3.28 39.75 64.09
N LEU A 229 -1.95 39.83 64.24
CA LEU A 229 -1.02 39.68 63.12
C LEU A 229 -1.19 38.32 62.41
N LEU A 230 -1.35 37.25 63.19
CA LEU A 230 -1.59 35.89 62.67
C LEU A 230 -2.86 35.82 61.83
N GLN A 231 -3.97 36.35 62.34
CA GLN A 231 -5.28 36.29 61.67
C GLN A 231 -5.34 37.21 60.45
N ASP A 232 -4.85 38.44 60.57
CA ASP A 232 -5.05 39.44 59.54
C ASP A 232 -4.06 39.37 58.39
N TYR A 233 -2.83 38.92 58.65
CA TYR A 233 -1.76 38.95 57.67
C TYR A 233 -1.16 37.58 57.43
N THR A 234 -0.65 36.90 58.46
CA THR A 234 0.10 35.65 58.28
C THR A 234 -0.78 34.57 57.65
N SER A 235 -1.99 34.37 58.18
CA SER A 235 -2.91 33.35 57.70
C SER A 235 -3.44 33.64 56.30
N LYS A 236 -3.84 34.90 56.04
CA LYS A 236 -4.32 35.31 54.72
C LYS A 236 -3.23 35.18 53.65
N ARG A 237 -2.01 35.58 53.98
CA ARG A 237 -0.85 35.42 53.08
C ARG A 237 -0.57 33.95 52.81
N LYS A 238 -0.61 33.09 53.83
CA LYS A 238 -0.34 31.66 53.68
C LYS A 238 -1.40 30.97 52.84
N MET A 239 -2.68 31.29 53.07
CA MET A 239 -3.78 30.83 52.23
C MET A 239 -3.61 31.24 50.77
N ALA A 240 -3.33 32.52 50.51
CA ALA A 240 -3.14 33.02 49.15
C ALA A 240 -1.93 32.36 48.45
N GLU A 241 -0.86 32.05 49.18
CA GLU A 241 0.29 31.29 48.68
C GLU A 241 -0.12 29.87 48.26
N LEU A 242 -0.82 29.14 49.15
CA LEU A 242 -1.26 27.77 48.87
C LEU A 242 -2.28 27.71 47.73
N GLU A 243 -3.26 28.62 47.69
CA GLU A 243 -4.21 28.75 46.58
C GLU A 243 -3.48 29.05 45.27
N SER A 244 -2.48 29.94 45.28
CA SER A 244 -1.68 30.22 44.09
C SER A 244 -0.92 28.97 43.62
N ASN A 245 -0.40 28.15 44.53
CA ASN A 245 0.25 26.89 44.19
C ASN A 245 -0.72 25.89 43.55
N VAL A 246 -1.95 25.78 44.08
CA VAL A 246 -3.02 24.95 43.48
C VAL A 246 -3.33 25.40 42.05
N ASP A 247 -3.48 26.71 41.83
CA ASP A 247 -3.74 27.25 40.50
C ASP A 247 -2.58 27.00 39.54
N GLN A 248 -1.33 27.17 40.00
CA GLN A 248 -0.15 26.86 39.21
C GLN A 248 -0.06 25.37 38.84
N ALA A 249 -0.31 24.47 39.79
CA ALA A 249 -0.33 23.03 39.56
C ALA A 249 -1.46 22.64 38.60
N LYS A 250 -2.64 23.26 38.71
CA LYS A 250 -3.75 23.07 37.77
C LYS A 250 -3.37 23.51 36.35
N MET A 251 -2.79 24.69 36.19
CA MET A 251 -2.34 25.17 34.88
C MET A 251 -1.23 24.28 34.31
N ALA A 252 -0.34 23.77 35.14
CA ALA A 252 0.69 22.82 34.73
C ALA A 252 0.07 21.51 34.22
N LEU A 253 -0.92 20.96 34.94
CA LEU A 253 -1.67 19.76 34.53
C LEU A 253 -2.34 19.97 33.17
N GLU A 254 -3.05 21.09 32.98
CA GLU A 254 -3.70 21.40 31.70
C GLU A 254 -2.68 21.54 30.56
N ARG A 255 -1.54 22.19 30.80
CA ARG A 255 -0.46 22.29 29.82
C ARG A 255 0.09 20.92 29.44
N VAL A 256 0.33 20.04 30.42
CA VAL A 256 0.82 18.67 30.18
C VAL A 256 -0.20 17.86 29.39
N LYS A 257 -1.49 17.94 29.71
CA LYS A 257 -2.56 17.29 28.93
C LYS A 257 -2.59 17.75 27.48
N LEU A 258 -2.49 19.06 27.24
CA LEU A 258 -2.47 19.60 25.88
C LEU A 258 -1.24 19.13 25.10
N GLN A 259 -0.07 19.15 25.73
CA GLN A 259 1.17 18.66 25.11
C GLN A 259 1.08 17.17 24.79
N ALA A 260 0.67 16.35 25.77
CA ALA A 260 0.48 14.91 25.62
C ALA A 260 -0.49 14.57 24.47
N ASN A 261 -1.61 15.29 24.37
CA ASN A 261 -2.56 15.10 23.28
C ASN A 261 -1.94 15.48 21.91
N ALA A 262 -1.16 16.56 21.85
CA ALA A 262 -0.47 16.96 20.62
C ALA A 262 0.54 15.89 20.17
N ASP A 263 1.32 15.34 21.10
CA ASP A 263 2.31 14.31 20.83
C ASP A 263 1.66 13.00 20.35
N ILE A 264 0.53 12.60 20.96
CA ILE A 264 -0.26 11.44 20.50
C ILE A 264 -0.80 11.67 19.10
N VAL A 265 -1.41 12.83 18.83
CA VAL A 265 -1.96 13.15 17.51
C VAL A 265 -0.88 13.15 16.43
N GLN A 266 0.32 13.66 16.75
CA GLN A 266 1.46 13.62 15.85
C GLN A 266 1.90 12.19 15.55
N ALA A 267 2.07 11.36 16.58
CA ALA A 267 2.43 9.95 16.41
C ALA A 267 1.35 9.14 15.64
N GLU A 268 0.07 9.44 15.85
CA GLU A 268 -1.03 8.82 15.10
C GLU A 268 -1.02 9.23 13.62
N ALA A 269 -0.74 10.50 13.34
CA ALA A 269 -0.60 10.99 11.96
C ALA A 269 0.59 10.32 11.25
N ASP A 270 1.72 10.18 11.94
CA ASP A 270 2.91 9.52 11.41
C ASP A 270 2.67 8.03 11.14
N LEU A 271 2.04 7.31 12.09
CA LEU A 271 1.63 5.92 11.91
C LEU A 271 0.74 5.75 10.68
N LYS A 272 -0.26 6.62 10.53
CA LYS A 272 -1.18 6.59 9.38
C LYS A 272 -0.45 6.85 8.07
N ALA A 273 0.48 7.79 8.04
CA ALA A 273 1.30 8.05 6.86
C ALA A 273 2.11 6.80 6.47
N LYS A 274 2.76 6.14 7.43
CA LYS A 274 3.53 4.90 7.18
C LYS A 274 2.67 3.71 6.79
N GLU A 275 1.47 3.61 7.34
CA GLU A 275 0.49 2.59 6.93
C GLU A 275 0.09 2.77 5.45
N THR A 276 -0.19 4.01 5.04
CA THR A 276 -0.56 4.30 3.65
C THR A 276 0.59 4.04 2.67
N GLU A 277 1.81 4.37 3.06
CA GLU A 277 3.03 4.09 2.30
C GLU A 277 3.22 2.58 2.10
N LEU A 278 3.13 1.80 3.19
CA LEU A 278 3.20 0.33 3.14
C LEU A 278 2.11 -0.26 2.23
N ARG A 279 0.88 0.25 2.33
CA ARG A 279 -0.25 -0.21 1.50
C ARG A 279 -0.01 0.07 0.02
N TRP A 280 0.52 1.26 -0.30
CA TRP A 280 0.85 1.62 -1.68
C TRP A 280 1.97 0.72 -2.25
N LEU A 281 3.04 0.48 -1.48
CA LEU A 281 4.14 -0.40 -1.88
C LEU A 281 3.68 -1.84 -2.07
N ARG A 282 2.85 -2.38 -1.17
CA ARG A 282 2.25 -3.72 -1.32
C ARG A 282 1.38 -3.82 -2.57
N SER A 283 0.59 -2.79 -2.88
CA SER A 283 -0.19 -2.77 -4.12
C SER A 283 0.69 -2.75 -5.36
N LYS A 284 1.81 -2.02 -5.34
CA LYS A 284 2.80 -2.01 -6.43
C LYS A 284 3.45 -3.39 -6.60
N PHE A 285 3.86 -4.01 -5.50
CA PHE A 285 4.42 -5.36 -5.47
C PHE A 285 3.46 -6.39 -6.10
N GLN A 286 2.19 -6.41 -5.69
CA GLN A 286 1.17 -7.30 -6.26
C GLN A 286 0.94 -7.06 -7.76
N LYS A 287 1.01 -5.80 -8.22
CA LYS A 287 0.92 -5.49 -9.65
C LYS A 287 2.09 -6.08 -10.41
N THR A 288 3.33 -5.91 -9.92
CA THR A 288 4.51 -6.48 -10.57
C THR A 288 4.49 -8.00 -10.56
N GLU A 289 4.04 -8.63 -9.48
CA GLU A 289 3.80 -10.08 -9.42
C GLU A 289 2.79 -10.54 -10.49
N GLY A 290 1.68 -9.81 -10.64
CA GLY A 290 0.70 -10.07 -11.69
C GLY A 290 1.25 -9.87 -13.12
N GLN A 291 2.14 -8.90 -13.32
CA GLN A 291 2.82 -8.69 -14.61
C GLN A 291 3.79 -9.83 -14.92
N ILE A 292 4.51 -10.36 -13.93
CA ILE A 292 5.37 -11.54 -14.08
C ILE A 292 4.54 -12.77 -14.45
N ALA A 293 3.37 -12.97 -13.83
CA ALA A 293 2.49 -14.07 -14.21
C ALA A 293 2.04 -13.98 -15.68
N LYS A 294 1.90 -12.76 -16.22
CA LYS A 294 1.51 -12.49 -17.61
C LYS A 294 2.65 -12.63 -18.63
N THR A 295 3.91 -12.76 -18.22
CA THR A 295 5.02 -12.97 -19.18
C THR A 295 4.97 -14.35 -19.83
N LYS A 296 4.27 -15.30 -19.21
CA LYS A 296 4.02 -16.64 -19.74
C LYS A 296 2.59 -16.71 -20.29
N ILE A 297 2.46 -16.79 -21.61
CA ILE A 297 1.16 -16.92 -22.26
C ILE A 297 0.89 -18.40 -22.51
N LEU A 298 -0.13 -18.92 -21.84
CA LEU A 298 -0.58 -20.31 -21.97
C LEU A 298 -1.75 -20.44 -22.95
N ALA A 299 -1.91 -21.61 -23.54
CA ALA A 299 -2.99 -21.91 -24.46
C ALA A 299 -4.35 -22.02 -23.74
N PRO A 300 -5.37 -21.22 -24.09
CA PRO A 300 -6.68 -21.26 -23.40
C PRO A 300 -7.52 -22.49 -23.79
N ARG A 301 -7.18 -23.16 -24.90
CA ARG A 301 -7.85 -24.35 -25.42
C ARG A 301 -6.95 -25.12 -26.38
N ASP A 302 -7.31 -26.38 -26.64
CA ASP A 302 -6.65 -27.21 -27.64
C ASP A 302 -6.86 -26.62 -29.05
N GLY A 303 -5.80 -26.57 -29.86
CA GLY A 303 -5.89 -25.94 -31.18
C GLY A 303 -4.60 -25.98 -32.00
N LEU A 304 -4.62 -25.31 -33.15
CA LEU A 304 -3.46 -25.08 -34.01
C LEU A 304 -2.95 -23.67 -33.80
N VAL A 305 -1.64 -23.50 -33.55
CA VAL A 305 -1.01 -22.18 -33.43
C VAL A 305 -0.80 -21.58 -34.83
N VAL A 306 -1.29 -20.35 -35.01
CA VAL A 306 -1.12 -19.57 -36.23
C VAL A 306 -0.68 -18.16 -35.84
N TYR A 307 0.37 -17.65 -36.46
CA TYR A 307 0.89 -16.31 -36.14
C TYR A 307 -0.05 -15.23 -36.67
N ALA A 308 -0.16 -14.11 -35.95
CA ALA A 308 -1.02 -13.00 -36.39
C ALA A 308 -0.56 -12.38 -37.72
N THR A 309 0.75 -12.38 -37.98
CA THR A 309 1.36 -11.86 -39.21
C THR A 309 1.10 -12.74 -40.44
N SER A 310 0.85 -14.05 -40.30
CA SER A 310 0.56 -14.94 -41.41
C SER A 310 -0.91 -14.88 -41.86
N VAL A 311 -1.83 -14.49 -40.97
CA VAL A 311 -3.28 -14.39 -41.26
C VAL A 311 -3.66 -13.03 -41.88
N GLN A 312 -2.93 -11.96 -41.60
CA GLN A 312 -3.24 -10.60 -42.06
C GLN A 312 -2.64 -10.30 -43.46
N GLY A 313 -2.92 -11.18 -44.43
CA GLY A 313 -2.56 -10.99 -45.83
C GLY A 313 -3.47 -9.97 -46.52
N GLY A 314 -3.12 -8.68 -46.45
CA GLY A 314 -3.90 -7.64 -47.12
C GLY A 314 -3.42 -6.20 -46.91
N GLY A 315 -2.20 -5.86 -47.31
CA GLY A 315 -1.79 -4.46 -47.43
C GLY A 315 -0.30 -4.22 -47.22
N ARG A 316 0.42 -3.99 -48.33
CA ARG A 316 1.68 -3.23 -48.59
C ARG A 316 2.71 -2.88 -47.48
N HIS A 317 2.71 -3.53 -46.32
CA HIS A 317 3.83 -3.55 -45.37
C HIS A 317 4.17 -5.00 -45.08
N ARG A 318 5.31 -5.47 -45.61
CA ARG A 318 5.99 -6.67 -45.09
C ARG A 318 6.40 -6.33 -43.66
N GLN A 319 5.60 -6.75 -42.68
CA GLN A 319 6.13 -7.02 -41.35
C GLN A 319 6.72 -8.43 -41.41
N GLU A 320 7.98 -8.54 -41.04
CA GLU A 320 8.69 -9.81 -40.89
C GLU A 320 7.90 -10.72 -39.91
N PRO A 321 7.95 -12.06 -40.06
CA PRO A 321 7.34 -12.95 -39.09
C PRO A 321 7.86 -12.65 -37.68
N LEU A 322 7.05 -12.91 -36.65
CA LEU A 322 7.49 -12.77 -35.27
C LEU A 322 8.63 -13.78 -35.07
N GLU A 323 9.88 -13.30 -35.03
CA GLU A 323 11.07 -14.11 -34.79
C GLU A 323 11.53 -13.92 -33.35
N GLU A 324 12.14 -14.96 -32.79
CA GLU A 324 12.77 -14.95 -31.47
C GLU A 324 13.97 -13.98 -31.48
N GLY A 325 14.07 -13.09 -30.50
CA GLY A 325 15.10 -12.07 -30.46
C GLY A 325 14.88 -11.00 -29.41
#